data_AF-A0A3C0UCU1-F1
#
_entry.id   AF-A0A3C0UCU1-F1
#
_cell.length_a   1.000
_cell.length_b   1.000
_cell.length_c   1.000
_cell.angle_alpha   90.00
_cell.angle_beta   90.00
_cell.angle_gamma   90.00
#
_symmetry.space_group_name_H-M   'P 1'
#
loop_
_entity.id
_entity.type
_entity.pdbx_description
1 polymer ?
#
loop_
_entity_poly.entity_id
_entity_poly.type
_entity_poly.pdbx_seq_one_letter_code
_entity_poly.pdbx_strand_id
1 'polypeptide(L)' 'MTARLALVMIVRNEGDHLSACLNSAKDAVDEIIIVDTGSTDDT' A
#
# COMPACT_ATOMS: atom_id res chain seq x y z
N MET A 1 15.06 15.22 -15.86
CA MET A 1 14.24 14.02 -15.67
C MET A 1 14.12 13.77 -14.19
N THR A 2 12.91 13.76 -13.65
CA THR A 2 12.63 13.31 -12.28
C THR A 2 12.39 11.80 -12.30
N ALA A 3 13.02 11.07 -11.38
CA ALA A 3 12.75 9.64 -11.21
C ALA A 3 11.41 9.46 -10.49
N ARG A 4 10.59 8.48 -10.91
CA ARG A 4 9.37 8.09 -10.19
C ARG A 4 9.68 7.03 -9.14
N LEU A 5 9.11 7.16 -7.96
CA LEU A 5 9.22 6.20 -6.86
C LEU A 5 7.87 5.51 -6.63
N ALA A 6 7.89 4.17 -6.65
CA ALA A 6 6.70 3.36 -6.37
C ALA A 6 6.91 2.53 -5.10
N LEU A 7 5.88 2.47 -4.26
CA LEU A 7 5.76 1.53 -3.16
C LEU A 7 4.96 0.32 -3.62
N VAL A 8 5.57 -0.87 -3.57
CA VAL A 8 4.89 -2.13 -3.87
C VAL A 8 4.70 -2.91 -2.58
N MET A 9 3.46 -3.21 -2.24
CA MET A 9 3.08 -3.91 -1.03
C MET A 9 2.40 -5.23 -1.38
N ILE A 10 2.80 -6.31 -0.72
CA ILE A 10 2.07 -7.57 -0.73
C ILE A 10 1.29 -7.62 0.58
N VAL A 11 -0.04 -7.73 0.50
CA VAL A 11 -0.94 -7.59 1.65
C VAL A 11 -1.76 -8.86 1.82
N ARG A 12 -2.08 -9.18 3.09
CA ARG A 12 -3.05 -10.20 3.46
C ARG A 12 -3.61 -9.91 4.85
N ASN A 13 -4.92 -9.72 4.95
CA ASN A 13 -5.62 -9.51 6.22
C ASN A 13 -5.11 -8.33 7.06
N GLU A 14 -4.97 -7.15 6.45
CA GLU A 14 -4.46 -5.94 7.10
C GLU A 14 -5.50 -4.81 7.15
N GLY A 15 -6.80 -5.10 7.08
CA GLY A 15 -7.85 -4.06 7.06
C GLY A 15 -7.74 -3.03 8.20
N ASP A 16 -7.35 -3.49 9.40
CA ASP A 16 -7.20 -2.64 10.59
C ASP A 16 -6.04 -1.62 10.48
N HIS A 17 -4.99 -1.93 9.72
CA HIS A 17 -3.76 -1.11 9.67
C HIS A 17 -3.48 -0.50 8.30
N LEU A 18 -4.05 -1.05 7.23
CA LEU A 18 -3.71 -0.69 5.87
C LEU A 18 -3.96 0.80 5.62
N SER A 19 -5.08 1.34 6.10
CA SER A 19 -5.40 2.77 5.95
C SER A 19 -4.36 3.68 6.62
N ALA A 20 -3.90 3.33 7.84
CA ALA A 20 -2.88 4.10 8.52
C ALA A 20 -1.52 4.01 7.79
N CYS A 21 -1.17 2.83 7.30
CA CYS A 21 0.04 2.60 6.52
C CYS A 21 0.05 3.43 5.23
N LEU A 22 -1.02 3.35 4.43
CA LEU A 22 -1.16 4.11 3.19
C LEU A 22 -1.11 5.61 3.44
N ASN A 23 -1.77 6.10 4.49
CA ASN A 23 -1.72 7.52 4.85
C ASN A 23 -0.32 7.99 5.24
N SER A 24 0.51 7.12 5.84
CA SER A 24 1.88 7.47 6.20
C SER A 24 2.84 7.52 5.00
N ALA A 25 2.55 6.76 3.94
CA ALA A 25 3.45 6.59 2.81
C ALA A 25 3.08 7.45 1.59
N LYS A 26 1.81 7.85 1.43
CA LYS A 26 1.28 8.51 0.23
C LYS A 26 2.01 9.79 -0.19
N ASP A 27 2.56 10.54 0.76
CA ASP A 27 3.27 11.81 0.48
C ASP A 27 4.75 11.58 0.10
N ALA A 28 5.25 10.36 0.25
CA ALA A 28 6.65 10.01 -0.01
C ALA A 28 6.87 9.31 -1.37
N VAL A 29 5.81 8.88 -2.05
CA VAL A 29 5.87 8.09 -3.29
C VAL A 29 4.89 8.62 -4.34
N ASP A 30 5.18 8.37 -5.61
CA ASP A 30 4.33 8.78 -6.72
C ASP A 30 3.20 7.77 -7.00
N GLU A 31 3.37 6.53 -6.57
CA GLU A 31 2.49 5.41 -6.88
C GLU A 31 2.56 4.34 -5.78
N ILE A 32 1.39 3.80 -5.42
CA ILE A 32 1.28 2.66 -4.49
C ILE A 32 0.59 1.52 -5.22
N ILE A 33 1.22 0.35 -5.22
CA ILE A 33 0.69 -0.88 -5.81
C ILE A 33 0.46 -1.88 -4.69
N ILE A 34 -0.78 -2.33 -4.52
CA ILE A 34 -1.14 -3.38 -3.57
C ILE A 34 -1.37 -4.67 -4.32
N VAL A 35 -0.69 -5.72 -3.88
CA VAL A 35 -0.89 -7.10 -4.30
C VAL A 35 -1.52 -7.85 -3.14
N ASP A 36 -2.84 -7.97 -3.14
CA ASP A 36 -3.54 -8.81 -2.17
C ASP A 36 -3.33 -10.30 -2.53
N THR A 37 -3.01 -11.10 -1.51
CA THR A 37 -2.72 -12.54 -1.65
C THR A 37 -3.83 -13.42 -1.11
N GLY A 38 -5.05 -12.90 -1.08
CA GLY A 38 -6.26 -13.61 -0.66
C GLY A 38 -6.64 -13.24 0.76
N SER A 39 -6.87 -11.95 0.97
CA SER A 39 -7.48 -11.46 2.20
C SER A 39 -8.90 -12.00 2.34
N THR A 40 -9.32 -12.24 3.58
CA THR A 40 -10.64 -12.72 3.97
C THR A 40 -11.34 -11.77 4.94
N ASP A 41 -10.71 -10.64 5.22
CA ASP A 41 -11.23 -9.51 5.99
C ASP A 41 -11.47 -8.30 5.06
N ASP A 42 -11.69 -7.12 5.65
CA ASP A 42 -11.94 -5.87 4.93
C ASP A 42 -10.63 -5.13 4.55
N THR A 43 -9.61 -5.89 4.09
CA THR A 43 -8.38 -5.32 3.49
C THR A 43 -8.68 -4.52 2.23
#